data_AF-A0A818QQA5-F1
#
_entry.id   AF-A0A818QQA5-F1
#
_cell.length_a   1.000
_cell.length_b   1.000
_cell.length_c   1.000
_cell.angle_alpha   90.00
_cell.angle_beta   90.00
_cell.angle_gamma   90.00
#
_symmetry.space_group_name_H-M   'P 1'
#
loop_
_entity.id
_entity.type
_entity.pdbx_description
1 polymer ?
#
loop_
_entity_poly.entity_id
_entity_poly.type
_entity_poly.pdbx_seq_one_letter_code
_entity_poly.pdbx_strand_id
1 'polypeptide(L)'
;MAYPQSIPLDYVHLVCLGHVQTLIKRWCQLIDKEKVMKMDNMLLNTRVPHNIHVVYNELISTVECWKVKHFRLFVLNTGLPIGIICLPILNASHWTIYYVAIKLLHAPESIEDINFAEHLINYYCRTISEVYDQSLEYYSLHAHLHLPPQVRLHGGLSFCSAR
;
A
#
# COMPACT_ATOMS: atom_id res chain seq x y z
N MET A 1 22.50 -28.74 8.71
CA MET A 1 21.62 -27.96 7.82
C MET A 1 20.72 -27.12 8.69
N ALA A 2 20.88 -25.80 8.68
CA ALA A 2 19.95 -24.90 9.36
C ALA A 2 18.76 -24.66 8.42
N TYR A 3 17.58 -25.15 8.80
CA TYR A 3 16.35 -24.80 8.10
C TYR A 3 16.03 -23.33 8.40
N PRO A 4 15.51 -22.55 7.44
CA PRO A 4 15.09 -21.18 7.70
C PRO A 4 13.99 -21.16 8.77
N GLN A 5 14.19 -20.38 9.84
CA GLN A 5 13.27 -20.32 10.98
C GLN A 5 11.93 -19.62 10.66
N SER A 6 11.88 -18.83 9.57
CA SER A 6 10.67 -18.23 9.04
C SER A 6 10.85 -17.90 7.56
N ILE A 7 9.81 -18.09 6.75
CA ILE A 7 9.79 -17.66 5.35
C ILE A 7 9.38 -16.18 5.31
N PRO A 8 10.17 -15.28 4.68
CA PRO A 8 9.78 -13.88 4.53
C PRO A 8 8.43 -13.75 3.81
N LEU A 9 7.55 -12.91 4.35
CA LEU A 9 6.31 -12.52 3.70
C LEU A 9 6.64 -11.75 2.42
N ASP A 10 6.00 -12.17 1.33
CA ASP A 10 6.12 -11.47 0.06
C ASP A 10 5.29 -10.18 0.09
N TYR A 11 6.01 -9.05 0.06
CA TYR A 11 5.45 -7.71 -0.02
C TYR A 11 4.44 -7.56 -1.18
N VAL A 12 4.72 -8.15 -2.35
CA VAL A 12 3.82 -8.02 -3.50
C VAL A 12 2.47 -8.66 -3.21
N HIS A 13 2.48 -9.88 -2.68
CA HIS A 13 1.24 -10.60 -2.42
C HIS A 13 0.50 -10.03 -1.22
N LEU A 14 1.20 -9.63 -0.16
CA LEU A 14 0.58 -9.11 1.04
C LEU A 14 0.06 -7.68 0.85
N VAL A 15 0.92 -6.76 0.39
CA VAL A 15 0.62 -5.34 0.32
C VAL A 15 -0.04 -4.97 -1.00
N CYS A 16 0.60 -5.29 -2.13
CA CYS A 16 0.14 -4.82 -3.44
C CYS A 16 -1.15 -5.53 -3.88
N LEU A 17 -1.07 -6.86 -4.09
CA LEU A 17 -2.18 -7.65 -4.60
C LEU A 17 -3.23 -7.95 -3.53
N GLY A 18 -2.82 -8.11 -2.27
CA GLY A 18 -3.74 -8.43 -1.17
C GLY A 18 -4.48 -7.19 -0.66
N HIS A 19 -3.75 -6.34 0.07
CA HIS A 19 -4.37 -5.25 0.82
C HIS A 19 -4.78 -4.06 -0.05
N VAL A 20 -3.86 -3.53 -0.85
CA VAL A 20 -4.06 -2.29 -1.60
C VAL A 20 -5.11 -2.46 -2.70
N GLN A 21 -5.15 -3.62 -3.37
CA GLN A 21 -6.21 -3.92 -4.32
C GLN A 21 -7.60 -3.87 -3.67
N THR A 22 -7.77 -4.54 -2.54
CA THR A 22 -9.02 -4.55 -1.76
C THR A 22 -9.39 -3.14 -1.30
N LEU A 23 -8.41 -2.39 -0.80
CA LEU A 23 -8.60 -1.03 -0.33
C LEU A 23 -9.07 -0.08 -1.45
N ILE A 24 -8.47 -0.15 -2.63
CA ILE A 24 -8.87 0.66 -3.79
C ILE A 24 -10.30 0.31 -4.25
N LYS A 25 -10.66 -0.98 -4.27
CA LYS A 25 -12.05 -1.40 -4.55
C LYS A 25 -13.02 -0.75 -3.56
N ARG A 26 -12.64 -0.71 -2.28
CA ARG A 26 -13.44 -0.05 -1.25
C ARG A 26 -13.55 1.45 -1.48
N TRP A 27 -12.47 2.13 -1.87
CA TRP A 27 -12.50 3.56 -2.18
C TRP A 27 -13.52 3.89 -3.26
N CYS A 28 -13.56 3.09 -4.33
CA CYS A 28 -14.51 3.27 -5.43
C CYS A 28 -15.98 3.11 -5.00
N GLN A 29 -16.24 2.39 -3.91
CA GLN A 29 -17.57 2.24 -3.32
C GLN A 29 -17.92 3.38 -2.35
N LEU A 30 -16.91 4.00 -1.72
CA LEU A 30 -17.08 5.05 -0.71
C LEU A 30 -17.32 6.43 -1.32
N ILE A 31 -16.83 6.67 -2.54
CA ILE A 31 -16.92 7.98 -3.20
C ILE A 31 -17.92 7.93 -4.36
N ASP A 32 -18.42 9.10 -4.74
CA ASP A 32 -19.29 9.24 -5.91
C ASP A 32 -18.55 8.97 -7.23
N LYS A 33 -19.33 8.72 -8.29
CA LYS A 33 -18.79 8.42 -9.63
C LYS A 33 -17.91 9.55 -10.19
N GLU A 34 -18.20 10.81 -9.86
CA GLU A 34 -17.42 11.95 -10.34
C GLU A 34 -16.01 11.93 -9.75
N LYS A 35 -15.87 11.63 -8.46
CA LYS A 35 -14.57 11.45 -7.80
C LYS A 35 -13.82 10.23 -8.30
N VAL A 36 -14.51 9.13 -8.62
CA VAL A 36 -13.87 7.97 -9.27
C VAL A 36 -13.30 8.37 -10.64
N MET A 37 -14.08 9.07 -11.47
CA MET A 37 -13.60 9.58 -12.75
C MET A 37 -12.43 10.56 -12.60
N LYS A 38 -12.44 11.37 -11.54
CA LYS A 38 -11.31 12.26 -11.22
C LYS A 38 -10.05 11.47 -10.86
N MET A 39 -10.16 10.42 -10.05
CA MET A 39 -9.06 9.52 -9.74
C MET A 39 -8.51 8.85 -11.01
N ASP A 40 -9.39 8.36 -11.88
CA ASP A 40 -9.02 7.79 -13.19
C ASP A 40 -8.22 8.77 -14.03
N ASN A 41 -8.71 10.00 -14.17
CA ASN A 41 -8.01 11.05 -14.92
C ASN A 41 -6.64 11.37 -14.30
N MET A 42 -6.54 11.46 -12.97
CA MET A 42 -5.26 11.69 -12.30
C MET A 42 -4.28 10.54 -12.52
N LEU A 43 -4.77 9.30 -12.43
CA LEU A 43 -3.97 8.10 -12.62
C LEU A 43 -3.40 8.02 -14.03
N LEU A 44 -4.24 8.20 -15.05
CA LEU A 44 -3.84 8.16 -16.46
C LEU A 44 -2.88 9.29 -16.84
N ASN A 45 -3.02 10.46 -16.21
CA ASN A 45 -2.16 11.62 -16.44
C ASN A 45 -0.98 11.72 -15.45
N THR A 46 -0.73 10.67 -14.66
CA THR A 46 0.35 10.71 -13.67
C THR A 46 1.71 10.80 -14.35
N ARG A 47 2.48 11.82 -13.97
CA ARG A 47 3.87 11.97 -14.38
C ARG A 47 4.77 11.34 -13.33
N VAL A 48 5.56 10.37 -13.77
CA VAL A 48 6.54 9.68 -12.92
C VAL A 48 7.96 10.17 -13.26
N PRO A 49 8.93 10.05 -12.32
CA PRO A 49 10.34 10.30 -12.61
C PRO A 49 10.84 9.54 -13.85
N HIS A 50 11.84 10.12 -14.54
CA HIS A 50 12.35 9.60 -15.82
C HIS A 50 12.87 8.16 -15.79
N ASN A 51 13.27 7.67 -14.62
CA ASN A 51 13.76 6.32 -14.38
C ASN A 51 12.63 5.30 -14.11
N ILE A 52 11.37 5.73 -14.14
CA ILE A 52 10.20 4.85 -14.00
C ILE A 52 9.52 4.76 -15.37
N HIS A 53 9.52 3.56 -15.95
CA HIS A 53 8.91 3.28 -17.26
C HIS A 53 7.52 2.64 -17.17
N VAL A 54 6.87 2.75 -16.01
CA VAL A 54 5.53 2.21 -15.78
C VAL A 54 4.51 3.31 -16.06
N VAL A 55 3.55 3.01 -16.94
CA VAL A 55 2.44 3.89 -17.30
C VAL A 55 1.14 3.17 -16.94
N TYR A 56 0.18 3.91 -16.39
CA TYR A 56 -1.16 3.38 -16.20
C TYR A 56 -1.93 3.41 -17.52
N ASN A 57 -2.38 2.23 -17.92
CA ASN A 57 -3.30 2.03 -19.04
C ASN A 57 -4.66 1.48 -18.58
N GLU A 58 -4.80 1.23 -17.27
CA GLU A 58 -6.00 0.72 -16.61
C GLU A 58 -6.58 1.80 -15.70
N LEU A 59 -7.87 1.68 -15.39
CA LEU A 59 -8.59 2.59 -14.50
C LEU A 59 -8.46 2.13 -13.04
N ILE A 60 -8.71 3.05 -12.10
CA ILE A 60 -8.82 2.73 -10.68
C ILE A 60 -10.05 1.87 -10.38
N SER A 61 -11.11 2.08 -11.16
CA SER A 61 -12.34 1.27 -11.09
C SER A 61 -12.13 -0.18 -11.54
N THR A 62 -11.10 -0.44 -12.37
CA THR A 62 -10.72 -1.77 -12.85
C THR A 62 -9.41 -2.26 -12.24
N VAL A 63 -9.19 -1.95 -10.95
CA VAL A 63 -7.96 -2.29 -10.20
C VAL A 63 -7.61 -3.79 -10.21
N GLU A 64 -8.56 -4.67 -10.48
CA GLU A 64 -8.31 -6.11 -10.66
C GLU A 64 -7.51 -6.46 -11.92
N CYS A 65 -7.55 -5.60 -12.95
CA CYS A 65 -6.74 -5.73 -14.15
C CYS A 65 -5.29 -5.24 -13.95
N TRP A 66 -4.98 -4.63 -12.79
CA TRP A 66 -3.66 -4.08 -12.55
C TRP A 66 -2.60 -5.17 -12.40
N LYS A 67 -1.45 -4.95 -13.03
CA LYS A 67 -0.26 -5.77 -12.86
C LYS A 67 0.51 -5.33 -11.62
N VAL A 68 1.37 -6.20 -11.10
CA VAL A 68 2.25 -5.90 -9.94
C VAL A 68 2.97 -4.56 -10.07
N LYS A 69 3.48 -4.24 -11.27
CA LYS A 69 4.17 -2.96 -11.53
C LYS A 69 3.27 -1.73 -11.30
N HIS A 70 1.97 -1.82 -11.61
CA HIS A 70 1.00 -0.74 -11.39
C HIS A 70 0.77 -0.55 -9.89
N PHE A 71 0.58 -1.65 -9.14
CA PHE A 71 0.45 -1.57 -7.69
C PHE A 71 1.70 -1.02 -7.01
N ARG A 72 2.90 -1.47 -7.40
CA ARG A 72 4.16 -0.94 -6.84
C ARG A 72 4.28 0.57 -7.09
N LEU A 73 3.96 1.01 -8.31
CA LEU A 73 3.96 2.43 -8.64
C LEU A 73 2.97 3.22 -7.77
N PHE A 74 1.78 2.67 -7.56
CA PHE A 74 0.73 3.28 -6.75
C PHE A 74 1.16 3.41 -5.28
N VAL A 75 1.57 2.30 -4.68
CA VAL A 75 1.94 2.24 -3.26
C VAL A 75 3.14 3.13 -2.94
N LEU A 76 4.08 3.29 -3.87
CA LEU A 76 5.32 4.01 -3.58
C LEU A 76 5.31 5.47 -4.07
N ASN A 77 4.47 5.83 -5.05
CA ASN A 77 4.57 7.14 -5.70
C ASN A 77 3.20 7.81 -5.90
N THR A 78 2.27 7.15 -6.56
CA THR A 78 1.11 7.86 -7.16
C THR A 78 -0.14 7.80 -6.30
N GLY A 79 -0.24 6.82 -5.40
CA GLY A 79 -1.43 6.59 -4.58
C GLY A 79 -1.66 7.67 -3.53
N LEU A 80 -0.60 8.21 -2.91
CA LEU A 80 -0.74 9.28 -1.91
C LEU A 80 -1.40 10.55 -2.48
N PRO A 81 -0.90 11.18 -3.55
CA PRO A 81 -1.51 12.39 -4.09
C PRO A 81 -2.94 12.15 -4.60
N ILE A 82 -3.22 10.99 -5.21
CA ILE A 82 -4.57 10.62 -5.65
C ILE A 82 -5.52 10.52 -4.45
N GLY A 83 -5.11 9.80 -3.39
CA GLY A 83 -5.90 9.61 -2.18
C GLY A 83 -6.22 10.94 -1.49
N ILE A 84 -5.24 11.81 -1.29
CA ILE A 84 -5.42 13.12 -0.63
C ILE A 84 -6.44 14.00 -1.37
N ILE A 85 -6.44 13.97 -2.71
CA ILE A 85 -7.27 14.86 -3.52
C ILE A 85 -8.71 14.36 -3.65
N CYS A 86 -8.93 13.04 -3.61
CA CYS A 86 -10.20 12.44 -4.00
C CYS A 86 -10.96 11.76 -2.86
N LEU A 87 -10.31 11.37 -1.77
CA LEU A 87 -10.97 10.70 -0.64
C LEU A 87 -11.52 11.70 0.39
N PRO A 88 -12.51 11.29 1.20
CA PRO A 88 -12.83 12.00 2.43
C PRO A 88 -11.60 12.11 3.34
N ILE A 89 -11.53 13.20 4.11
CA ILE A 89 -10.34 13.54 4.91
C ILE A 89 -9.88 12.41 5.83
N LEU A 90 -10.82 11.71 6.48
CA LEU A 90 -10.51 10.60 7.38
C LEU A 90 -9.82 9.44 6.63
N ASN A 91 -10.37 9.03 5.49
CA ASN A 91 -9.81 7.96 4.66
C ASN A 91 -8.46 8.37 4.05
N ALA A 92 -8.33 9.62 3.61
CA ALA A 92 -7.08 10.17 3.10
C ALA A 92 -5.96 10.17 4.17
N SER A 93 -6.27 10.61 5.39
CA SER A 93 -5.33 10.57 6.52
C SER A 93 -4.93 9.14 6.89
N HIS A 94 -5.90 8.22 6.95
CA HIS A 94 -5.63 6.82 7.25
C HIS A 94 -4.80 6.12 6.15
N TRP A 95 -5.07 6.43 4.87
CA TRP A 95 -4.22 6.01 3.75
C TRP A 95 -2.81 6.57 3.86
N THR A 96 -2.67 7.84 4.25
CA THR A 96 -1.35 8.48 4.41
C THR A 96 -0.50 7.74 5.44
N ILE A 97 -1.08 7.34 6.57
CA ILE A 97 -0.40 6.54 7.60
C ILE A 97 0.14 5.25 7.00
N TYR A 98 -0.70 4.50 6.28
CA TYR A 98 -0.29 3.26 5.64
C TYR A 98 0.79 3.46 4.59
N TYR A 99 0.58 4.42 3.68
CA TYR A 99 1.51 4.77 2.62
C TYR A 99 2.90 5.08 3.18
N VAL A 100 2.97 5.92 4.22
CA VAL A 100 4.24 6.30 4.85
C VAL A 100 4.90 5.07 5.50
N ALA A 101 4.13 4.26 6.23
CA ALA A 101 4.67 3.09 6.88
C ALA A 101 5.28 2.09 5.88
N ILE A 102 4.59 1.79 4.78
CA ILE A 102 5.11 0.90 3.74
C ILE A 102 6.33 1.51 3.06
N LYS A 103 6.34 2.81 2.80
CA LYS A 103 7.48 3.48 2.15
C LYS A 103 8.75 3.41 3.01
N LEU A 104 8.61 3.65 4.32
CA LEU A 104 9.71 3.49 5.28
C LEU A 104 10.21 2.05 5.35
N LEU A 105 9.31 1.06 5.39
CA LEU A 105 9.69 -0.36 5.40
C LEU A 105 10.30 -0.84 4.07
N HIS A 106 9.95 -0.20 2.95
CA HIS A 106 10.43 -0.61 1.63
C HIS A 106 11.92 -0.36 1.43
N ALA A 107 12.40 0.80 1.89
CA ALA A 107 13.79 1.19 1.83
C ALA A 107 14.16 2.00 3.09
N PRO A 108 14.27 1.36 4.26
CA PRO A 108 14.60 2.05 5.50
C PRO A 108 16.04 2.55 5.45
N GLU A 109 16.28 3.76 5.97
CA GLU A 109 17.63 4.33 6.08
C GLU A 109 18.20 4.15 7.50
N SER A 110 17.33 3.93 8.48
CA SER A 110 17.67 3.79 9.89
C SER A 110 16.79 2.78 10.64
N ILE A 111 17.18 2.40 11.86
CA ILE A 111 16.32 1.56 12.72
C ILE A 111 15.12 2.38 13.24
N GLU A 112 15.30 3.69 13.39
CA GLU A 112 14.26 4.64 13.76
C GLU A 112 13.14 4.67 12.72
N ASP A 113 13.46 4.59 11.42
CA ASP A 113 12.45 4.49 10.35
C ASP A 113 11.59 3.24 10.51
N ILE A 114 12.22 2.10 10.81
CA ILE A 114 11.53 0.83 10.99
C ILE A 114 10.64 0.89 12.24
N ASN A 115 11.16 1.44 13.34
CA ASN A 115 10.40 1.62 14.57
C ASN A 115 9.21 2.55 14.33
N PHE A 116 9.39 3.66 13.64
CA PHE A 116 8.30 4.59 13.34
C PHE A 116 7.24 3.92 12.45
N ALA A 117 7.66 3.21 11.41
CA ALA A 117 6.76 2.47 10.54
C ALA A 117 5.97 1.38 11.30
N GLU A 118 6.58 0.72 12.29
CA GLU A 118 5.89 -0.24 13.15
C GLU A 118 4.76 0.42 13.94
N HIS A 119 4.99 1.60 14.51
CA HIS A 119 3.92 2.35 15.19
C HIS A 119 2.77 2.69 14.23
N LEU A 120 3.11 3.14 13.01
CA LEU A 120 2.12 3.48 11.98
C LEU A 120 1.31 2.26 11.51
N ILE A 121 1.96 1.12 11.27
CA ILE A 121 1.29 -0.14 10.89
C ILE A 121 0.38 -0.63 12.01
N ASN A 122 0.84 -0.60 13.27
CA ASN A 122 0.01 -0.98 14.42
C ASN A 122 -1.23 -0.08 14.53
N TYR A 123 -1.05 1.23 14.42
CA TYR A 123 -2.18 2.17 14.46
C TYR A 123 -3.15 1.91 13.30
N TYR A 124 -2.64 1.75 12.08
CA TYR A 124 -3.43 1.49 10.89
C TYR A 124 -4.29 0.23 11.05
N CYS A 125 -3.68 -0.89 11.45
CA CYS A 125 -4.36 -2.17 11.61
C CYS A 125 -5.45 -2.12 12.69
N ARG A 126 -5.23 -1.37 13.78
CA ARG A 126 -6.21 -1.24 14.87
C ARG A 126 -7.43 -0.38 14.52
N THR A 127 -7.30 0.53 13.55
CA THR A 127 -8.31 1.57 13.26
C THR A 127 -8.98 1.42 11.90
N ILE A 128 -8.52 0.51 11.04
CA ILE A 128 -9.05 0.36 9.68
C ILE A 128 -10.54 0.01 9.65
N SER A 129 -10.99 -0.81 10.59
CA SER A 129 -12.40 -1.24 10.67
C SER A 129 -13.34 -0.07 11.01
N GLU A 130 -12.85 0.89 11.80
CA GLU A 130 -13.57 2.12 12.13
C GLU A 130 -13.61 3.12 10.95
N VAL A 131 -12.54 3.16 10.15
CA VAL A 131 -12.40 4.14 9.05
C VAL A 131 -13.10 3.71 7.76
N TYR A 132 -13.16 2.42 7.46
CA TYR A 132 -13.67 1.93 6.17
C TYR A 132 -14.86 0.96 6.28
N ASP A 133 -14.76 -0.02 7.17
CA ASP A 133 -15.80 -0.92 7.72
C ASP A 133 -15.16 -2.18 8.34
N GLN A 134 -15.93 -2.95 9.10
CA GLN A 134 -15.51 -4.24 9.66
C GLN A 134 -15.18 -5.30 8.60
N SER A 135 -15.68 -5.18 7.37
CA SER A 135 -15.39 -6.14 6.31
C SER A 135 -13.94 -6.08 5.83
N LEU A 136 -13.21 -5.01 6.15
CA LEU A 136 -11.77 -4.89 5.91
C LEU A 136 -10.89 -5.46 7.02
N GLU A 137 -11.48 -5.99 8.09
CA GLU A 137 -10.75 -6.67 9.16
C GLU A 137 -10.38 -8.10 8.71
N TYR A 138 -9.28 -8.22 7.97
CA TYR A 138 -8.80 -9.49 7.42
C TYR A 138 -7.60 -10.07 8.19
N TYR A 139 -7.44 -11.39 8.11
CA TYR A 139 -6.23 -12.11 8.54
C TYR A 139 -4.96 -11.54 7.90
N SER A 140 -5.04 -10.98 6.70
CA SER A 140 -3.92 -10.31 6.03
C SER A 140 -3.37 -9.13 6.82
N LEU A 141 -4.19 -8.40 7.59
CA LEU A 141 -3.71 -7.28 8.43
C LEU A 141 -2.83 -7.77 9.58
N HIS A 142 -3.10 -8.95 10.14
CA HIS A 142 -2.21 -9.55 11.13
C HIS A 142 -0.82 -9.81 10.53
N ALA A 143 -0.76 -10.27 9.27
CA ALA A 143 0.51 -10.44 8.58
C ALA A 143 1.29 -9.12 8.38
N HIS A 144 0.61 -7.96 8.31
CA HIS A 144 1.29 -6.66 8.22
C HIS A 144 2.07 -6.32 9.49
N LEU A 145 1.61 -6.78 10.66
CA LEU A 145 2.31 -6.59 11.93
C LEU A 145 3.68 -7.27 11.95
N HIS A 146 3.90 -8.26 11.08
CA HIS A 146 5.17 -8.96 10.94
C HIS A 146 6.13 -8.32 9.91
N LEU A 147 5.70 -7.29 9.17
CA LEU A 147 6.57 -6.60 8.21
C LEU A 147 7.74 -5.86 8.90
N PRO A 148 7.56 -5.07 9.97
CA PRO A 148 8.69 -4.45 10.67
C PRO A 148 9.73 -5.44 11.20
N PRO A 149 9.38 -6.49 11.98
CA PRO A 149 10.39 -7.46 12.45
C PRO A 149 11.06 -8.20 11.29
N GLN A 150 10.34 -8.52 10.21
CA GLN A 150 10.96 -9.07 9.00
C GLN A 150 12.01 -8.11 8.41
N VAL A 151 11.68 -6.82 8.30
CA VAL A 151 12.61 -5.81 7.75
C VAL A 151 13.86 -5.64 8.61
N ARG A 152 13.73 -5.74 9.95
CA ARG A 152 14.89 -5.74 10.86
C ARG A 152 15.84 -6.91 10.62
N LEU A 153 15.28 -8.09 10.30
CA LEU A 153 16.04 -9.33 10.14
C LEU A 153 16.60 -9.52 8.72
N HIS A 154 15.88 -9.06 7.71
CA HIS A 154 16.14 -9.39 6.31
C HIS A 154 16.38 -8.17 5.40
N GLY A 155 16.31 -6.95 5.95
CA GLY A 155 16.41 -5.71 5.19
C GLY A 155 15.07 -5.24 4.61
N GLY A 156 15.08 -4.08 3.96
CA GLY A 156 13.88 -3.45 3.39
C GLY A 156 13.07 -4.35 2.44
N LEU A 157 11.77 -4.08 2.31
CA LEU A 157 10.86 -4.88 1.49
C LEU A 157 11.27 -4.94 0.01
N SER A 158 12.04 -3.96 -0.46
CA SER A 158 12.67 -3.96 -1.79
C SER A 158 13.51 -5.21 -2.06
N PHE A 159 14.19 -5.77 -1.04
CA PHE A 159 15.04 -6.95 -1.18
C PHE A 159 14.25 -8.27 -1.16
N CYS A 160 13.09 -8.29 -0.51
CA CYS A 160 12.24 -9.48 -0.38
C CYS A 160 11.20 -9.61 -1.52
N SER A 161 11.20 -8.67 -2.46
CA SER A 161 10.31 -8.68 -3.61
C SER A 161 11.01 -9.33 -4.80
N ALA A 162 10.45 -10.42 -5.34
CA ALA A 162 10.94 -10.97 -6.61
C ALA A 162 10.94 -9.85 -7.67
N ARG A 163 12.04 -9.74 -8.44
CA ARG A 163 12.18 -8.72 -9.50
C ARG A 163 11.11 -8.87 -10.57
#